data_AF-A0A4R7YN49-F1
#
_entry.id   AF-A0A4R7YN49-F1
#
_cell.length_a   1.000
_cell.length_b   1.000
_cell.length_c   1.000
_cell.angle_alpha   90.00
_cell.angle_beta   90.00
_cell.angle_gamma   90.00
#
_symmetry.space_group_name_H-M   'P 1'
#
loop_
_entity.id
_entity.type
_entity.pdbx_description
1 polymer ?
#
loop_
_entity_poly.entity_id
_entity_poly.type
_entity_poly.pdbx_seq_one_letter_code
_entity_poly.pdbx_strand_id
1 'polypeptide(L)'
;MESDIINIQLMQLVFAYIFVLILLFIVKQKRIGHKSEILLASVRMTIQLVAVGFILEYVFANQSPYYSLLILLIMEVFAIYNIYGRVNDEISKKLKRIIAVSMFLGTSISIFFFVLVVVGLDPWFRADYFIPLSGMLIGNSMTGISLGVNHLIEGFRDNKDLIENYLMLGAEPETAAKEISNRAFYNAVLPTINSMMGIGIVFLPGMMTGQILAGASPIIAIKYQIAIMMGILGSVTLTVFFMVNRGAKTFFNSRKQLKI
;
A
#
# COMPACT_ATOMS: atom_id res chain seq x y z
N MET A 1 -7.69 -34.66 -10.56
CA MET A 1 -8.66 -34.36 -9.50
C MET A 1 -8.97 -32.89 -9.63
N GLU A 2 -10.15 -32.54 -10.17
CA GLU A 2 -10.67 -31.18 -10.05
C GLU A 2 -10.79 -30.91 -8.55
N SER A 3 -10.11 -29.86 -8.05
CA SER A 3 -10.25 -29.50 -6.65
C SER A 3 -11.63 -28.89 -6.46
N ASP A 4 -12.50 -29.56 -5.69
CA ASP A 4 -13.77 -29.01 -5.21
C ASP A 4 -13.45 -27.82 -4.28
N ILE A 5 -13.24 -26.65 -4.87
CA ILE A 5 -13.15 -25.40 -4.12
C ILE A 5 -14.51 -25.20 -3.45
N ILE A 6 -14.52 -25.13 -2.11
CA ILE A 6 -15.74 -24.90 -1.34
C ILE A 6 -16.36 -23.58 -1.79
N ASN A 7 -17.48 -23.68 -2.50
CA ASN A 7 -18.19 -22.51 -2.99
C ASN A 7 -18.98 -21.87 -1.85
N ILE A 8 -18.60 -20.65 -1.47
CA ILE A 8 -19.31 -19.87 -0.46
C ILE A 8 -20.60 -19.34 -1.07
N GLN A 9 -21.74 -19.88 -0.61
CA GLN A 9 -23.05 -19.44 -1.08
C GLN A 9 -23.37 -18.00 -0.62
N LEU A 10 -24.23 -17.31 -1.36
CA LEU A 10 -24.65 -15.95 -1.02
C LEU A 10 -25.22 -15.84 0.40
N MET A 11 -25.93 -16.87 0.88
CA MET A 11 -26.43 -16.93 2.25
C MET A 11 -25.31 -17.00 3.31
N GLN A 12 -24.22 -17.70 3.03
CA GLN A 12 -23.06 -17.76 3.93
C GLN A 12 -22.34 -16.41 4.00
N LEU A 13 -22.28 -15.68 2.90
CA LEU A 13 -21.80 -14.28 2.88
C LEU A 13 -22.68 -13.38 3.76
N VAL A 14 -24.01 -13.52 3.72
CA VAL A 14 -24.92 -12.77 4.60
C VAL A 14 -24.60 -13.01 6.08
N PHE A 15 -24.32 -14.25 6.48
CA PHE A 15 -23.91 -14.55 7.86
C PHE A 15 -22.60 -13.84 8.26
N ALA A 16 -21.64 -13.69 7.35
CA ALA A 16 -20.42 -12.91 7.60
C ALA A 16 -20.74 -11.41 7.84
N TYR A 17 -21.69 -10.83 7.10
CA TYR A 17 -22.14 -9.45 7.36
C TYR A 17 -22.91 -9.31 8.68
N ILE A 18 -23.70 -10.32 9.08
CA ILE A 18 -24.35 -10.33 10.40
C ILE A 18 -23.29 -10.29 11.51
N PHE A 19 -22.20 -11.03 11.37
CA PHE A 19 -21.08 -10.96 12.32
C PHE A 19 -20.48 -9.54 12.41
N VAL A 20 -20.27 -8.86 11.28
CA VAL A 20 -19.83 -7.45 11.26
C VAL A 20 -20.85 -6.53 11.96
N LEU A 21 -22.15 -6.75 11.76
CA LEU A 21 -23.20 -5.98 12.44
C LEU A 21 -23.18 -6.17 13.96
N ILE A 22 -22.89 -7.38 14.45
CA ILE A 22 -22.72 -7.65 15.89
C ILE A 22 -21.51 -6.87 16.42
N LEU A 23 -20.36 -6.88 15.72
CA LEU A 23 -19.19 -6.09 16.11
C LEU A 23 -19.50 -4.59 16.15
N LEU A 24 -20.26 -4.09 15.17
CA LEU A 24 -20.71 -2.69 15.14
C LEU A 24 -21.61 -2.35 16.32
N PHE A 25 -22.45 -3.30 16.77
CA PHE A 25 -23.27 -3.12 17.97
C PHE A 25 -22.41 -2.98 19.23
N ILE A 26 -21.35 -3.79 19.36
CA ILE A 26 -20.39 -3.71 20.48
C ILE A 26 -19.64 -2.37 20.47
N VAL A 27 -19.13 -1.96 19.31
CA VAL A 27 -18.46 -0.66 19.10
C VAL A 27 -19.39 0.50 19.46
N LYS A 28 -20.67 0.41 19.05
CA LYS A 28 -21.71 1.39 19.38
C LYS A 28 -21.94 1.46 20.89
N GLN A 29 -22.00 0.32 21.58
CA GLN A 29 -22.21 0.29 23.02
C GLN A 29 -21.04 0.92 23.80
N LYS A 30 -19.80 0.71 23.33
CA LYS A 30 -18.59 1.29 23.94
C LYS A 30 -18.30 2.75 23.55
N ARG A 31 -19.15 3.40 22.75
CA ARG A 31 -18.96 4.79 22.25
C ARG A 31 -17.59 5.04 21.61
N ILE A 32 -17.00 4.02 21.03
CA ILE A 32 -15.77 4.18 20.25
C ILE A 32 -16.16 4.94 18.97
N GLY A 33 -15.47 6.03 18.66
CA GLY A 33 -15.69 6.79 17.43
C GLY A 33 -15.54 5.90 16.19
N HIS A 34 -15.93 6.39 15.01
CA HIS A 34 -15.69 5.75 13.69
C HIS A 34 -16.66 4.61 13.27
N LYS A 35 -17.83 4.44 13.91
CA LYS A 35 -18.85 3.44 13.49
C LYS A 35 -19.27 3.55 12.01
N SER A 36 -19.44 4.79 11.54
CA SER A 36 -19.88 5.08 10.17
C SER A 36 -18.80 4.74 9.16
N GLU A 37 -17.52 4.87 9.55
CA GLU A 37 -16.38 4.55 8.70
C GLU A 37 -16.24 3.04 8.51
N ILE A 38 -16.43 2.24 9.56
CA ILE A 38 -16.41 0.78 9.43
C ILE A 38 -17.51 0.32 8.48
N LEU A 39 -18.75 0.80 8.66
CA LEU A 39 -19.86 0.43 7.79
C LEU A 39 -19.62 0.89 6.35
N LEU A 40 -19.19 2.15 6.16
CA LEU A 40 -18.87 2.71 4.85
C LEU A 40 -17.74 1.91 4.17
N ALA A 41 -16.69 1.54 4.91
CA ALA A 41 -15.59 0.74 4.39
C ALA A 41 -16.06 -0.66 3.97
N SER A 42 -16.86 -1.34 4.79
CA SER A 42 -17.41 -2.67 4.45
C SER A 42 -18.28 -2.63 3.20
N VAL A 43 -19.21 -1.67 3.11
CA VAL A 43 -20.10 -1.53 1.95
C VAL A 43 -19.31 -1.15 0.70
N ARG A 44 -18.41 -0.15 0.79
CA ARG A 44 -17.56 0.28 -0.32
C ARG A 44 -16.68 -0.85 -0.83
N MET A 45 -16.02 -1.59 0.06
CA MET A 45 -15.21 -2.76 -0.29
C MET A 45 -16.04 -3.81 -1.04
N THR A 46 -17.25 -4.10 -0.56
CA THR A 46 -18.14 -5.09 -1.19
C THR A 46 -18.48 -4.69 -2.61
N ILE A 47 -18.93 -3.45 -2.81
CA ILE A 47 -19.28 -2.92 -4.13
C ILE A 47 -18.06 -2.92 -5.05
N GLN A 48 -16.89 -2.51 -4.53
CA GLN A 48 -15.65 -2.49 -5.30
C GLN A 48 -15.19 -3.89 -5.72
N LEU A 49 -15.24 -4.88 -4.83
CA LEU A 49 -14.86 -6.25 -5.15
C LEU A 49 -15.78 -6.88 -6.18
N VAL A 50 -17.09 -6.66 -6.08
CA VAL A 50 -18.06 -7.13 -7.07
C VAL A 50 -17.80 -6.48 -8.43
N ALA A 51 -17.62 -5.17 -8.48
CA ALA A 51 -17.34 -4.44 -9.72
C ALA A 51 -16.01 -4.91 -10.35
N VAL A 52 -14.96 -5.05 -9.55
CA VAL A 52 -13.64 -5.53 -10.02
C VAL A 52 -13.73 -6.97 -10.51
N GLY A 53 -14.53 -7.84 -9.88
CA GLY A 53 -14.77 -9.21 -10.34
C GLY A 53 -15.23 -9.26 -11.80
N PHE A 54 -16.25 -8.47 -12.15
CA PHE A 54 -16.75 -8.38 -13.53
C PHE A 54 -15.72 -7.77 -14.50
N ILE A 55 -14.97 -6.76 -14.06
CA ILE A 55 -13.91 -6.15 -14.89
C ILE A 55 -12.81 -7.18 -15.17
N LEU A 56 -12.36 -7.93 -14.16
CA LEU A 56 -11.30 -8.91 -14.31
C LEU A 56 -11.72 -10.05 -15.23
N GLU A 57 -12.96 -10.53 -15.15
CA GLU A 57 -13.47 -11.56 -16.08
C GLU A 57 -13.33 -11.11 -17.54
N TYR A 58 -13.75 -9.88 -17.86
CA TYR A 58 -13.63 -9.32 -19.21
C TYR A 58 -12.15 -9.16 -19.64
N VAL A 59 -11.31 -8.65 -18.74
CA VAL A 59 -9.90 -8.36 -19.05
C VAL A 59 -9.08 -9.64 -19.19
N PHE A 60 -9.38 -10.67 -18.41
CA PHE A 60 -8.72 -11.97 -18.51
C PHE A 60 -9.09 -12.68 -19.81
N ALA A 61 -10.33 -12.53 -20.29
CA ALA A 61 -10.75 -12.99 -21.60
C ALA A 61 -10.11 -12.20 -22.76
N ASN A 62 -9.82 -10.90 -22.56
CA ASN A 62 -9.26 -10.01 -23.58
C ASN A 62 -7.85 -9.53 -23.21
N GLN A 63 -6.87 -10.43 -23.27
CA GLN A 63 -5.49 -10.09 -22.92
C GLN A 63 -4.89 -9.06 -23.87
N SER A 64 -4.67 -7.83 -23.38
CA SER A 64 -4.05 -6.74 -24.14
C SER A 64 -3.19 -5.87 -23.21
N PRO A 65 -2.01 -5.43 -23.67
CA PRO A 65 -1.17 -4.50 -22.90
C PRO A 65 -1.90 -3.19 -22.58
N TYR A 66 -2.86 -2.77 -23.43
CA TYR A 66 -3.65 -1.58 -23.19
C TYR A 66 -4.52 -1.69 -21.94
N TYR A 67 -5.24 -2.81 -21.76
CA TYR A 67 -6.09 -2.99 -20.58
C TYR A 67 -5.27 -3.14 -19.30
N SER A 68 -4.16 -3.88 -19.34
CA SER A 68 -3.26 -4.04 -18.19
C SER A 68 -2.65 -2.71 -17.74
N LEU A 69 -2.20 -1.88 -18.67
CA LEU A 69 -1.70 -0.52 -18.36
C LEU A 69 -2.80 0.42 -17.89
N LEU A 70 -3.99 0.37 -18.50
CA LEU A 70 -5.12 1.21 -18.09
C LEU A 70 -5.52 0.92 -16.63
N ILE A 71 -5.63 -0.35 -16.27
CA ILE A 71 -5.96 -0.78 -14.91
C ILE A 71 -4.86 -0.37 -13.93
N LEU A 72 -3.58 -0.54 -14.31
CA LEU A 72 -2.46 -0.07 -13.51
C LEU A 72 -2.57 1.44 -13.22
N LEU A 73 -2.84 2.26 -14.24
CA LEU A 73 -3.02 3.70 -14.08
C LEU A 73 -4.20 4.05 -13.16
N ILE A 74 -5.33 3.36 -13.30
CA ILE A 74 -6.49 3.54 -12.42
C ILE A 74 -6.11 3.23 -10.96
N MET A 75 -5.37 2.14 -10.74
CA MET A 75 -4.92 1.72 -9.41
C MET A 75 -3.95 2.73 -8.80
N GLU A 76 -3.00 3.25 -9.58
CA GLU A 76 -2.07 4.30 -9.14
C GLU A 76 -2.79 5.59 -8.75
N VAL A 77 -3.69 6.09 -9.61
CA VAL A 77 -4.48 7.30 -9.34
C VAL A 77 -5.33 7.10 -8.08
N PHE A 78 -5.98 5.95 -7.95
CA PHE A 78 -6.77 5.61 -6.78
C PHE A 78 -5.91 5.55 -5.51
N ALA A 79 -4.73 4.95 -5.58
CA ALA A 79 -3.83 4.86 -4.45
C ALA A 79 -3.35 6.25 -4.00
N ILE A 80 -2.91 7.10 -4.94
CA ILE A 80 -2.50 8.48 -4.66
C ILE A 80 -3.65 9.28 -4.01
N TYR A 81 -4.87 9.15 -4.54
CA TYR A 81 -6.05 9.81 -3.96
C TYR A 81 -6.32 9.35 -2.53
N ASN A 82 -6.21 8.05 -2.25
CA ASN A 82 -6.39 7.52 -0.90
C ASN A 82 -5.29 7.98 0.06
N ILE A 83 -4.03 8.11 -0.39
CA ILE A 83 -2.95 8.65 0.44
C ILE A 83 -3.32 10.06 0.90
N TYR A 84 -3.81 10.92 -0.01
CA TYR A 84 -4.21 12.28 0.37
C TYR A 84 -5.36 12.32 1.38
N GLY A 85 -6.28 11.37 1.32
CA GLY A 85 -7.38 11.27 2.28
C GLY A 85 -7.00 10.64 3.62
N ARG A 86 -5.83 9.99 3.73
CA ARG A 86 -5.34 9.31 4.95
C ARG A 86 -4.39 10.17 5.78
N VAL A 87 -3.98 11.31 5.27
CA VAL A 87 -3.12 12.25 5.99
C VAL A 87 -4.00 13.22 6.75
N ASN A 88 -3.78 13.33 8.06
CA ASN A 88 -4.65 14.08 8.97
C ASN A 88 -4.47 15.60 8.90
N ASP A 89 -3.42 16.07 8.21
CA ASP A 89 -3.03 17.48 8.15
C ASP A 89 -3.11 18.07 6.73
N GLU A 90 -3.14 19.41 6.65
CA GLU A 90 -3.09 20.12 5.38
C GLU A 90 -1.76 19.90 4.66
N ILE A 91 -1.78 19.06 3.61
CA ILE A 91 -0.60 18.79 2.80
C ILE A 91 -0.36 19.94 1.81
N SER A 92 0.84 20.53 1.84
CA SER A 92 1.27 21.51 0.85
C SER A 92 1.21 20.97 -0.59
N LYS A 93 0.94 21.83 -1.59
CA LYS A 93 0.92 21.42 -3.01
C LYS A 93 2.22 20.76 -3.47
N LYS A 94 3.37 21.20 -2.91
CA LYS A 94 4.69 20.60 -3.21
C LYS A 94 4.77 19.17 -2.68
N LEU A 95 4.35 18.94 -1.44
CA LEU A 95 4.36 17.61 -0.83
C LEU A 95 3.36 16.67 -1.53
N LYS A 96 2.17 17.15 -1.92
CA LYS A 96 1.22 16.37 -2.75
C LYS A 96 1.86 15.89 -4.06
N ARG A 97 2.59 16.77 -4.77
CA ARG A 97 3.30 16.41 -6.01
C ARG A 97 4.37 15.36 -5.75
N ILE A 98 5.12 15.48 -4.66
CA ILE A 98 6.16 14.50 -4.31
C ILE A 98 5.54 13.14 -3.97
N ILE A 99 4.45 13.12 -3.21
CA ILE A 99 3.70 11.88 -2.93
C ILE A 99 3.30 11.18 -4.23
N ALA A 100 2.69 11.91 -5.18
CA ALA A 100 2.26 11.33 -6.44
C ALA A 100 3.42 10.78 -7.27
N VAL A 101 4.51 11.55 -7.39
CA VAL A 101 5.70 11.15 -8.17
C VAL A 101 6.41 9.97 -7.50
N SER A 102 6.57 9.98 -6.19
CA SER A 102 7.22 8.90 -5.43
C SER A 102 6.42 7.61 -5.47
N MET A 103 5.08 7.70 -5.38
CA MET A 103 4.18 6.57 -5.57
C MET A 103 4.37 6.01 -6.98
N PHE A 104 4.04 6.79 -8.01
CA PHE A 104 4.04 6.34 -9.40
C PHE A 104 5.40 5.80 -9.86
N LEU A 105 6.50 6.52 -9.62
CA LEU A 105 7.82 6.08 -10.05
C LEU A 105 8.30 4.87 -9.25
N GLY A 106 8.13 4.89 -7.93
CA GLY A 106 8.63 3.81 -7.07
C GLY A 106 7.92 2.49 -7.34
N THR A 107 6.59 2.49 -7.42
CA THR A 107 5.81 1.29 -7.72
C THR A 107 6.01 0.83 -9.16
N SER A 108 6.01 1.74 -10.15
CA SER A 108 6.22 1.34 -11.55
C SER A 108 7.56 0.65 -11.74
N ILE A 109 8.65 1.22 -11.21
CA ILE A 109 9.98 0.61 -11.28
C ILE A 109 9.96 -0.77 -10.62
N SER A 110 9.40 -0.88 -9.41
CA SER A 110 9.35 -2.15 -8.68
C SER A 110 8.47 -3.20 -9.36
N ILE A 111 7.31 -2.82 -9.92
CA ILE A 111 6.40 -3.71 -10.62
C ILE A 111 7.04 -4.25 -11.89
N PHE A 112 7.58 -3.39 -12.75
CA PHE A 112 8.20 -3.84 -13.99
C PHE A 112 9.45 -4.69 -13.72
N PHE A 113 10.29 -4.30 -12.75
CA PHE A 113 11.40 -5.14 -12.34
C PHE A 113 10.93 -6.50 -11.83
N PHE A 114 9.94 -6.53 -10.95
CA PHE A 114 9.43 -7.77 -10.36
C PHE A 114 8.80 -8.68 -11.40
N VAL A 115 7.93 -8.16 -12.26
CA VAL A 115 7.21 -8.94 -13.28
C VAL A 115 8.16 -9.46 -14.36
N LEU A 116 9.07 -8.62 -14.86
CA LEU A 116 9.97 -8.98 -15.97
C LEU A 116 11.17 -9.81 -15.52
N VAL A 117 11.80 -9.45 -14.41
CA VAL A 117 13.08 -10.05 -13.98
C VAL A 117 12.87 -11.19 -12.98
N VAL A 118 11.97 -11.02 -12.01
CA VAL A 118 11.80 -12.00 -10.92
C VAL A 118 10.80 -13.09 -11.31
N VAL A 119 9.63 -12.69 -11.81
CA VAL A 119 8.58 -13.63 -12.22
C VAL A 119 8.85 -14.19 -13.63
N GLY A 120 9.49 -13.40 -14.50
CA GLY A 120 9.73 -13.80 -15.89
C GLY A 120 8.44 -13.99 -16.67
N LEU A 121 7.45 -13.12 -16.43
CA LEU A 121 6.12 -13.26 -17.02
C LEU A 121 6.16 -12.96 -18.54
N ASP A 122 5.78 -13.95 -19.34
CA ASP A 122 5.70 -13.83 -20.80
C ASP A 122 4.30 -14.22 -21.33
N PRO A 123 3.58 -13.33 -22.04
CA PRO A 123 3.86 -11.91 -22.18
C PRO A 123 3.67 -11.15 -20.85
N TRP A 124 4.47 -10.09 -20.65
CA TRP A 124 4.48 -9.31 -19.39
C TRP A 124 3.13 -8.69 -19.01
N PHE A 125 2.23 -8.54 -19.97
CA PHE A 125 0.91 -7.94 -19.80
C PHE A 125 -0.21 -8.95 -19.50
N ARG A 126 0.12 -10.24 -19.25
CA ARG A 126 -0.83 -11.26 -18.81
C ARG A 126 -1.59 -10.80 -17.56
N ALA A 127 -2.85 -10.42 -17.76
CA ALA A 127 -3.65 -9.71 -16.76
C ALA A 127 -3.92 -10.53 -15.50
N ASP A 128 -4.06 -11.85 -15.64
CA ASP A 128 -4.25 -12.84 -14.57
C ASP A 128 -3.10 -12.85 -13.54
N TYR A 129 -1.90 -12.47 -13.95
CA TYR A 129 -0.74 -12.31 -13.05
C TYR A 129 -0.42 -10.84 -12.79
N PHE A 130 -0.36 -10.03 -13.84
CA PHE A 130 0.10 -8.65 -13.76
C PHE A 130 -0.76 -7.78 -12.84
N ILE A 131 -2.08 -7.87 -12.94
CA ILE A 131 -2.99 -7.01 -12.16
C ILE A 131 -2.95 -7.36 -10.66
N PRO A 132 -3.09 -8.64 -10.25
CA PRO A 132 -2.97 -8.99 -8.82
C PRO A 132 -1.60 -8.65 -8.22
N LEU A 133 -0.50 -8.92 -8.94
CA LEU A 133 0.85 -8.59 -8.48
C LEU A 133 1.03 -7.09 -8.29
N SER A 134 0.63 -6.30 -9.29
CA SER A 134 0.67 -4.83 -9.22
C SER A 134 -0.18 -4.32 -8.06
N GLY A 135 -1.36 -4.90 -7.83
CA GLY A 135 -2.25 -4.49 -6.73
C GLY A 135 -1.66 -4.73 -5.35
N MET A 136 -0.96 -5.83 -5.15
CA MET A 136 -0.26 -6.09 -3.90
C MET A 136 0.89 -5.10 -3.67
N LEU A 137 1.69 -4.80 -4.69
CA LEU A 137 2.79 -3.83 -4.58
C LEU A 137 2.27 -2.41 -4.33
N ILE A 138 1.29 -1.95 -5.12
CA ILE A 138 0.65 -0.64 -4.98
C ILE A 138 -0.02 -0.51 -3.61
N GLY A 139 -0.81 -1.49 -3.19
CA GLY A 139 -1.56 -1.42 -1.94
C GLY A 139 -0.67 -1.32 -0.70
N ASN A 140 0.44 -2.08 -0.67
CA ASN A 140 1.41 -2.00 0.41
C ASN A 140 2.20 -0.69 0.36
N SER A 141 2.66 -0.26 -0.81
CA SER A 141 3.36 1.02 -0.98
C SER A 141 2.49 2.23 -0.63
N MET A 142 1.20 2.20 -0.95
CA MET A 142 0.20 3.20 -0.53
C MET A 142 0.17 3.34 1.00
N THR A 143 0.17 2.21 1.71
CA THR A 143 0.16 2.18 3.17
C THR A 143 1.48 2.72 3.73
N GLY A 144 2.62 2.26 3.19
CA GLY A 144 3.94 2.74 3.59
C GLY A 144 4.11 4.24 3.38
N ILE A 145 3.72 4.77 2.22
CA ILE A 145 3.77 6.22 1.96
C ILE A 145 2.86 6.97 2.93
N SER A 146 1.63 6.51 3.18
CA SER A 146 0.70 7.18 4.11
C SER A 146 1.32 7.32 5.50
N LEU A 147 1.91 6.25 6.03
CA LEU A 147 2.62 6.26 7.32
C LEU A 147 3.86 7.17 7.27
N GLY A 148 4.64 7.09 6.19
CA GLY A 148 5.83 7.92 6.02
C GLY A 148 5.50 9.40 5.98
N VAL A 149 4.39 9.81 5.33
CA VAL A 149 3.95 11.21 5.29
C VAL A 149 3.53 11.67 6.68
N ASN A 150 2.69 10.90 7.37
CA ASN A 150 2.20 11.24 8.70
C ASN A 150 3.36 11.40 9.70
N HIS A 151 4.25 10.41 9.78
CA HIS A 151 5.41 10.48 10.68
C HIS A 151 6.39 11.59 10.32
N LEU A 152 6.50 11.94 9.03
CA LEU A 152 7.32 13.08 8.62
C LEU A 152 6.70 14.40 9.09
N ILE A 153 5.40 14.62 8.84
CA ILE A 153 4.70 15.83 9.27
C ILE A 153 4.75 15.97 10.79
N GLU A 154 4.37 14.93 11.53
CA GLU A 154 4.42 14.88 12.99
C GLU A 154 5.83 15.14 13.49
N GLY A 155 6.84 14.46 12.93
CA GLY A 155 8.23 14.61 13.33
C GLY A 155 8.77 16.03 13.13
N PHE A 156 8.41 16.70 12.03
CA PHE A 156 8.79 18.10 11.80
C PHE A 156 8.09 19.06 12.77
N ARG A 157 6.81 18.81 13.06
CA ARG A 157 6.02 19.61 14.00
C ARG A 157 6.53 19.48 15.44
N ASP A 158 6.78 18.25 15.88
CA ASP A 158 7.20 17.96 17.26
C ASP A 158 8.65 18.40 17.53
N ASN A 159 9.50 18.42 16.50
CA ASN A 159 10.92 18.80 16.62
C ASN A 159 11.20 20.19 16.04
N LYS A 160 10.18 21.07 15.93
CA LYS A 160 10.32 22.40 15.32
C LYS A 160 11.47 23.20 15.94
N ASP A 161 11.47 23.34 17.26
CA ASP A 161 12.47 24.14 17.99
C ASP A 161 13.88 23.57 17.82
N LEU A 162 14.01 22.24 17.80
CA LEU A 162 15.27 21.56 17.57
C LEU A 162 15.79 21.85 16.16
N ILE A 163 14.95 21.75 15.13
CA ILE A 163 15.30 22.08 13.74
C ILE A 163 15.75 23.53 13.63
N GLU A 164 15.01 24.48 14.23
CA GLU A 164 15.36 25.90 14.20
C GLU A 164 16.72 26.15 14.87
N ASN A 165 17.02 25.50 16.00
CA ASN A 165 18.33 25.57 16.65
C ASN A 165 19.47 25.07 15.74
N TYR A 166 19.27 23.93 15.05
CA TYR A 166 20.24 23.45 14.07
C TYR A 166 20.53 24.50 12.98
N LEU A 167 19.48 25.09 12.42
CA LEU A 167 19.59 26.11 11.39
C LEU A 167 20.28 27.39 11.90
N MET A 168 19.99 27.82 13.12
CA MET A 168 20.63 28.98 13.76
C MET A 168 22.13 28.76 14.00
N LEU A 169 22.54 27.51 14.27
CA LEU A 169 23.95 27.12 14.37
C LEU A 169 24.63 26.91 13.01
N GLY A 170 23.93 27.19 11.90
CA GLY A 170 24.46 27.11 10.54
C GLY A 170 24.42 25.71 9.92
N ALA A 171 23.68 24.76 10.50
CA ALA A 171 23.50 23.45 9.89
C ALA A 171 22.67 23.52 8.60
N GLU A 172 22.99 22.65 7.64
CA GLU A 172 22.17 22.49 6.43
C GLU A 172 20.81 21.85 6.75
N PRO A 173 19.72 22.22 6.04
CA PRO A 173 18.39 21.63 6.23
C PRO A 173 18.37 20.10 6.16
N GLU A 174 19.21 19.50 5.32
CA GLU A 174 19.33 18.05 5.18
C GLU A 174 19.86 17.41 6.46
N THR A 175 20.79 18.07 7.16
CA THR A 175 21.32 17.63 8.45
C THR A 175 20.27 17.76 9.54
N ALA A 176 19.56 18.89 9.58
CA ALA A 176 18.50 19.14 10.58
C ALA A 176 17.32 18.16 10.43
N ALA A 177 17.01 17.73 9.21
CA ALA A 177 15.91 16.80 8.93
C ALA A 177 16.29 15.32 8.99
N LYS A 178 17.59 14.98 9.10
CA LYS A 178 18.09 13.61 8.89
C LYS A 178 17.49 12.60 9.85
N GLU A 179 17.51 12.88 11.15
CA GLU A 179 17.00 11.96 12.17
C GLU A 179 15.49 11.77 12.07
N ILE A 180 14.76 12.87 11.81
CA ILE A 180 13.30 12.86 11.62
C ILE A 180 12.95 12.01 10.39
N SER A 181 13.64 12.23 9.28
CA SER A 181 13.45 11.49 8.04
C SER A 181 13.75 10.00 8.22
N ASN A 182 14.84 9.65 8.91
CA ASN A 182 15.19 8.26 9.17
C ASN A 182 14.14 7.55 10.04
N ARG A 183 13.64 8.21 11.09
CA ARG A 183 12.57 7.68 11.94
C ARG A 183 11.27 7.49 11.14
N ALA A 184 10.88 8.48 10.35
CA ALA A 184 9.68 8.40 9.51
C ALA A 184 9.78 7.26 8.48
N PHE A 185 10.94 7.11 7.84
CA PHE A 185 11.22 5.99 6.93
C PHE A 185 11.11 4.64 7.64
N TYR A 186 11.78 4.48 8.79
CA TYR A 186 11.77 3.22 9.53
C TYR A 186 10.36 2.82 9.96
N ASN A 187 9.61 3.75 10.56
CA ASN A 187 8.24 3.50 11.02
C ASN A 187 7.29 3.15 9.85
N ALA A 188 7.51 3.72 8.67
CA ALA A 188 6.72 3.42 7.48
C ALA A 188 6.98 2.01 6.91
N VAL A 189 8.20 1.50 7.03
CA VAL A 189 8.57 0.16 6.53
C VAL A 189 8.32 -0.93 7.58
N LEU A 190 8.27 -0.57 8.87
CA LEU A 190 8.12 -1.50 9.99
C LEU A 190 6.93 -2.48 9.87
N PRO A 191 5.72 -2.09 9.42
CA PRO A 191 4.62 -3.04 9.24
C PRO A 191 4.95 -4.14 8.23
N THR A 192 5.71 -3.82 7.18
CA THR A 192 6.14 -4.81 6.17
C THR A 192 7.11 -5.81 6.78
N ILE A 193 8.08 -5.33 7.57
CA ILE A 193 9.02 -6.18 8.31
C ILE A 193 8.26 -7.09 9.28
N ASN A 194 7.32 -6.54 10.04
CA ASN A 194 6.51 -7.32 10.99
C ASN A 194 5.68 -8.40 10.29
N SER A 195 5.08 -8.08 9.13
CA SER A 195 4.38 -9.09 8.33
C SER A 195 5.31 -10.20 7.87
N MET A 196 6.54 -9.88 7.44
CA MET A 196 7.51 -10.89 7.02
C MET A 196 7.92 -11.83 8.17
N MET A 197 8.06 -11.31 9.39
CA MET A 197 8.41 -12.14 10.56
C MET A 197 7.31 -13.14 10.94
N GLY A 198 6.03 -12.83 10.67
CA GLY A 198 4.90 -13.68 11.02
C GLY A 198 4.46 -14.67 9.92
N ILE A 199 4.85 -14.44 8.66
CA ILE A 199 4.46 -15.27 7.53
C ILE A 199 5.07 -16.67 7.64
N GLY A 200 4.25 -17.69 7.39
CA GLY A 200 4.65 -19.10 7.41
C GLY A 200 4.51 -19.77 8.79
N ILE A 201 4.38 -18.99 9.88
CA ILE A 201 4.11 -19.51 11.24
C ILE A 201 2.70 -19.13 11.68
N VAL A 202 2.35 -17.84 11.63
CA VAL A 202 1.06 -17.32 12.10
C VAL A 202 0.09 -17.08 10.94
N PHE A 203 0.62 -16.61 9.81
CA PHE A 203 -0.19 -16.23 8.66
C PHE A 203 0.23 -17.01 7.41
N LEU A 204 -0.73 -17.65 6.75
CA LEU A 204 -0.58 -18.16 5.39
C LEU A 204 -1.19 -17.14 4.41
N PRO A 205 -0.40 -16.53 3.53
CA PRO A 205 -0.92 -15.53 2.59
C PRO A 205 -2.04 -16.07 1.69
N GLY A 206 -2.97 -15.18 1.32
CA GLY A 206 -4.17 -15.55 0.58
C GLY A 206 -3.88 -16.13 -0.80
N MET A 207 -2.95 -15.54 -1.56
CA MET A 207 -2.57 -16.06 -2.88
C MET A 207 -1.92 -17.45 -2.77
N MET A 208 -1.01 -17.66 -1.81
CA MET A 208 -0.39 -18.95 -1.55
C MET A 208 -1.45 -20.01 -1.21
N THR A 209 -2.36 -19.71 -0.29
CA THR A 209 -3.44 -20.61 0.10
C THR A 209 -4.37 -20.89 -1.09
N GLY A 210 -4.73 -19.86 -1.86
CA GLY A 210 -5.56 -19.99 -3.05
C GLY A 210 -4.93 -20.88 -4.13
N GLN A 211 -3.63 -20.76 -4.37
CA GLN A 211 -2.91 -21.65 -5.30
C GLN A 211 -2.91 -23.10 -4.83
N ILE A 212 -2.69 -23.33 -3.53
CA ILE A 212 -2.74 -24.68 -2.95
C ILE A 212 -4.15 -25.28 -3.06
N LEU A 213 -5.20 -24.51 -2.77
CA LEU A 213 -6.60 -24.93 -2.92
C LEU A 213 -6.98 -25.18 -4.40
N ALA A 214 -6.36 -24.47 -5.33
CA ALA A 214 -6.50 -24.70 -6.77
C ALA A 214 -5.66 -25.89 -7.29
N GLY A 215 -5.01 -26.65 -6.40
CA GLY A 215 -4.26 -27.86 -6.73
C GLY A 215 -2.79 -27.64 -7.12
N ALA A 216 -2.24 -26.42 -6.95
CA ALA A 216 -0.82 -26.19 -7.16
C ALA A 216 0.03 -26.86 -6.07
N SER A 217 1.24 -27.28 -6.44
CA SER A 217 2.19 -27.84 -5.47
C SER A 217 2.53 -26.79 -4.41
N PRO A 218 2.50 -27.13 -3.10
CA PRO A 218 2.87 -26.21 -2.02
C PRO A 218 4.25 -25.57 -2.21
N ILE A 219 5.21 -26.32 -2.77
CA ILE A 219 6.56 -25.82 -3.03
C ILE A 219 6.54 -24.67 -4.05
N ILE A 220 5.70 -24.75 -5.08
CA ILE A 220 5.54 -23.68 -6.07
C ILE A 220 4.91 -22.45 -5.42
N ALA A 221 3.84 -22.66 -4.65
CA ALA A 221 3.15 -21.57 -3.96
C ALA A 221 4.06 -20.83 -2.97
N ILE A 222 4.91 -21.56 -2.24
CA ILE A 222 5.90 -20.98 -1.31
C ILE A 222 6.94 -20.14 -2.06
N LYS A 223 7.50 -20.64 -3.17
CA LYS A 223 8.50 -19.88 -3.96
C LYS A 223 7.91 -18.56 -4.47
N TYR A 224 6.69 -18.60 -4.98
CA TYR A 224 5.96 -17.40 -5.40
C TYR A 224 5.73 -16.44 -4.24
N GLN A 225 5.31 -16.95 -3.08
CA GLN A 225 5.04 -16.10 -1.94
C GLN A 225 6.29 -15.41 -1.39
N ILE A 226 7.43 -16.12 -1.36
CA ILE A 226 8.73 -15.53 -0.98
C ILE A 226 9.09 -14.41 -1.97
N ALA A 227 8.97 -14.66 -3.27
CA ALA A 227 9.25 -13.65 -4.30
C ALA A 227 8.34 -12.42 -4.11
N ILE A 228 7.03 -12.61 -3.96
CA ILE A 228 6.07 -11.52 -3.76
C ILE A 228 6.43 -10.70 -2.51
N MET A 229 6.80 -11.34 -1.40
CA MET A 229 7.18 -10.61 -0.19
C MET A 229 8.44 -9.76 -0.38
N MET A 230 9.43 -10.27 -1.11
CA MET A 230 10.62 -9.49 -1.48
C MET A 230 10.26 -8.33 -2.43
N GLY A 231 9.35 -8.55 -3.38
CA GLY A 231 8.83 -7.51 -4.26
C GLY A 231 8.08 -6.41 -3.52
N ILE A 232 7.23 -6.77 -2.55
CA ILE A 232 6.52 -5.84 -1.67
C ILE A 232 7.53 -5.04 -0.84
N LEU A 233 8.49 -5.71 -0.17
CA LEU A 233 9.51 -5.02 0.62
C LEU A 233 10.30 -4.01 -0.21
N GLY A 234 10.73 -4.40 -1.42
CA GLY A 234 11.42 -3.53 -2.36
C GLY A 234 10.57 -2.33 -2.79
N SER A 235 9.30 -2.57 -3.16
CA SER A 235 8.35 -1.54 -3.58
C SER A 235 8.08 -0.53 -2.46
N VAL A 236 7.75 -1.00 -1.27
CA VAL A 236 7.49 -0.15 -0.10
C VAL A 236 8.74 0.64 0.26
N THR A 237 9.90 0.00 0.34
CA THR A 237 11.16 0.66 0.68
C THR A 237 11.51 1.76 -0.33
N LEU A 238 11.43 1.48 -1.63
CA LEU A 238 11.78 2.44 -2.68
C LEU A 238 10.82 3.65 -2.70
N THR A 239 9.51 3.39 -2.66
CA THR A 239 8.49 4.44 -2.66
C THR A 239 8.58 5.34 -1.43
N VAL A 240 8.72 4.75 -0.23
CA VAL A 240 8.88 5.49 1.02
C VAL A 240 10.19 6.27 1.03
N PHE A 241 11.30 5.68 0.56
CA PHE A 241 12.58 6.39 0.46
C PHE A 241 12.47 7.65 -0.40
N PHE A 242 11.89 7.54 -1.61
CA PHE A 242 11.68 8.71 -2.47
C PHE A 242 10.76 9.74 -1.84
N MET A 243 9.66 9.30 -1.21
CA MET A 243 8.72 10.18 -0.54
C MET A 243 9.39 10.93 0.61
N VAL A 244 10.00 10.24 1.57
CA VAL A 244 10.58 10.85 2.77
C VAL A 244 11.74 11.78 2.40
N ASN A 245 12.69 11.32 1.57
CA ASN A 245 13.87 12.10 1.22
C ASN A 245 13.53 13.39 0.46
N ARG A 246 12.56 13.32 -0.48
CA ARG A 246 12.13 14.51 -1.23
C ARG A 246 11.10 15.33 -0.47
N GLY A 247 10.24 14.68 0.30
CA GLY A 247 9.20 15.30 1.13
C GLY A 247 9.78 16.17 2.22
N ALA A 248 10.86 15.71 2.89
CA ALA A 248 11.55 16.49 3.93
C ALA A 248 12.02 17.85 3.42
N LYS A 249 12.46 17.93 2.15
CA LYS A 249 12.89 19.19 1.51
C LYS A 249 11.75 20.20 1.34
N THR A 250 10.48 19.76 1.38
CA THR A 250 9.34 20.68 1.20
C THR A 250 9.04 21.53 2.42
N PHE A 251 9.55 21.13 3.59
CA PHE A 251 9.45 21.89 4.84
C PHE A 251 10.45 23.04 4.93
N PHE A 252 11.33 23.22 3.93
CA PHE A 252 12.29 24.32 3.92
C PHE A 252 12.07 25.24 2.72
N ASN A 253 12.29 26.53 2.92
CA ASN A 253 12.29 27.52 1.84
C ASN A 253 13.70 27.71 1.24
N SER A 254 13.82 28.50 0.17
CA SER A 254 15.11 28.79 -0.48
C SER A 254 16.11 29.52 0.40
N ARG A 255 15.68 30.10 1.53
CA ARG A 255 16.52 30.77 2.53
C ARG A 255 16.89 29.83 3.69
N LYS A 256 16.66 28.51 3.54
CA LYS A 256 16.90 27.48 4.57
C LYS A 256 16.08 27.69 5.85
N GLN A 257 14.92 28.34 5.76
CA GLN A 257 14.01 28.50 6.90
C GLN A 257 12.94 27.42 6.88
N LEU A 258 12.57 26.96 8.07
CA LEU A 258 11.50 26.01 8.29
C LEU A 258 10.13 26.61 7.93
N LYS A 259 9.30 25.84 7.24
CA LYS A 259 7.94 26.17 6.82
C LYS A 259 7.04 24.96 7.09
N ILE A 260 6.30 25.05 8.20
CA ILE A 260 5.28 24.09 8.63
C ILE A 260 3.92 24.75 8.48
#